data_AF-A0A9Q5ZCR0-F1
#
_entry.id   AF-A0A9Q5ZCR0-F1
#
_cell.length_a   1.000
_cell.length_b   1.000
_cell.length_c   1.000
_cell.angle_alpha   90.00
_cell.angle_beta   90.00
_cell.angle_gamma   90.00
#
_symmetry.space_group_name_H-M   'P 1'
#
loop_
_entity.id
_entity.type
_entity.pdbx_description
1 polymer ?
#
loop_
_entity_poly.entity_id
_entity_poly.type
_entity_poly.pdbx_seq_one_letter_code
_entity_poly.pdbx_strand_id
1 'polypeptide(L)'
;MALKNLWEKEREERLQITAERRQQINQWKQLTQQELQLQADLIHQELSSFVTSLHNNRKLQQQQFQQEIVERQLEILQIKTDVWQRQQEYRQQRVAKAQELFQDLQNFRKILHQSVWGDGSHEQTVSPTLAKKEQLVPTVAKWPISRSAIKATGFRPGVNTITRKVPALNADNVKSKVQQYIQQAEGATLIEIEEVIGLSRVQTIDILRSLIKQGVLEQRDRQYFIRQPAIS
;
A
#
# COMPACT_ATOMS: atom_id res chain seq x y z
N MET A 1 9.47 -91.67 33.07
CA MET A 1 9.23 -90.62 34.09
C MET A 1 9.96 -89.32 33.77
N ALA A 2 11.25 -89.31 33.40
CA ALA A 2 12.01 -88.08 33.16
C ALA A 2 11.49 -87.16 32.03
N LEU A 3 10.99 -87.72 30.92
CA LEU A 3 10.47 -86.93 29.78
C LEU A 3 9.19 -86.15 30.11
N LYS A 4 8.34 -86.69 30.98
CA LYS A 4 7.09 -86.03 31.40
C LYS A 4 7.39 -84.77 32.23
N ASN A 5 8.35 -84.88 33.15
CA ASN A 5 8.77 -83.76 33.99
C ASN A 5 9.45 -82.64 33.18
N LEU A 6 10.21 -83.00 32.13
CA LEU A 6 10.81 -82.02 31.21
C LEU A 6 9.75 -81.22 30.45
N TRP A 7 8.73 -81.89 29.93
CA TRP A 7 7.64 -81.24 29.20
C TRP A 7 6.76 -80.36 30.09
N GLU A 8 6.46 -80.83 31.31
CA GLU A 8 5.71 -80.04 32.29
C GLU A 8 6.46 -78.76 32.67
N LYS A 9 7.78 -78.86 32.90
CA LYS A 9 8.64 -77.71 33.16
C LYS A 9 8.68 -76.72 31.99
N GLU A 10 8.85 -77.21 30.76
CA GLU A 10 8.86 -76.34 29.57
C GLU A 10 7.52 -75.63 29.35
N ARG A 11 6.41 -76.29 29.69
CA ARG A 11 5.07 -75.69 29.61
C ARG A 11 4.90 -74.56 30.63
N GLU A 12 5.36 -74.77 31.86
CA GLU A 12 5.34 -73.74 32.90
C GLU A 12 6.19 -72.53 32.52
N GLU A 13 7.40 -72.76 32.00
CA GLU A 13 8.29 -71.70 31.51
C GLU A 13 7.63 -70.89 30.38
N ARG A 14 7.00 -71.56 29.41
CA ARG A 14 6.27 -70.87 28.32
C ARG A 14 5.09 -70.05 28.83
N LEU A 15 4.34 -70.58 29.80
CA LEU A 15 3.24 -69.84 30.41
C LEU A 15 3.75 -68.57 31.11
N GLN A 16 4.84 -68.67 31.87
CA GLN A 16 5.48 -67.52 32.51
C GLN A 16 5.94 -66.48 31.47
N ILE A 17 6.67 -66.89 30.43
CA ILE A 17 7.13 -66.00 29.35
C ILE A 17 5.94 -65.28 28.67
N THR A 18 4.84 -65.99 28.42
CA THR A 18 3.66 -65.35 27.82
C THR A 18 2.97 -64.37 28.76
N ALA A 19 2.93 -64.66 30.06
CA ALA A 19 2.38 -63.75 31.06
C ALA A 19 3.23 -62.48 31.18
N GLU A 20 4.54 -62.62 31.25
CA GLU A 20 5.49 -61.50 31.27
C GLU A 20 5.37 -60.63 30.02
N ARG A 21 5.33 -61.23 28.83
CA ARG A 21 5.14 -60.49 27.57
C ARG A 21 3.81 -59.75 27.55
N ARG A 22 2.72 -60.35 28.05
CA ARG A 22 1.42 -59.67 28.15
C ARG A 22 1.49 -58.47 29.09
N GLN A 23 2.18 -58.61 30.22
CA GLN A 23 2.39 -57.50 31.15
C GLN A 23 3.20 -56.37 30.49
N GLN A 24 4.30 -56.70 29.81
CA GLN A 24 5.11 -55.72 29.08
C GLN A 24 4.32 -55.01 27.98
N ILE A 25 3.52 -55.75 27.19
CA ILE A 25 2.68 -55.16 26.15
C ILE A 25 1.63 -54.22 26.76
N ASN A 26 1.01 -54.61 27.88
CA ASN A 26 0.03 -53.76 28.56
C ASN A 26 0.68 -52.50 29.13
N GLN A 27 1.87 -52.61 29.73
CA GLN A 27 2.64 -51.46 30.20
C GLN A 27 2.99 -50.52 29.04
N TRP A 28 3.52 -51.07 27.94
CA TRP A 28 3.86 -50.28 26.77
C TRP A 28 2.63 -49.59 26.17
N LYS A 29 1.51 -50.30 26.04
CA LYS A 29 0.24 -49.74 25.56
C LYS A 29 -0.21 -48.57 26.44
N GLN A 30 -0.10 -48.69 27.76
CA GLN A 30 -0.46 -47.60 28.69
C GLN A 30 0.46 -46.39 28.52
N LEU A 31 1.78 -46.60 28.41
CA LEU A 31 2.74 -45.53 28.19
C LEU A 31 2.50 -44.81 26.86
N THR A 32 2.29 -45.56 25.77
CA THR A 32 1.97 -44.98 24.46
C THR A 32 0.67 -44.20 24.50
N GLN A 33 -0.35 -44.69 25.20
CA GLN A 33 -1.61 -43.97 25.36
C GLN A 33 -1.43 -42.66 26.12
N GLN A 34 -0.64 -42.66 27.20
CA GLN A 34 -0.33 -41.44 27.96
C GLN A 34 0.45 -40.43 27.12
N GLU A 35 1.43 -40.89 26.35
CA GLU A 35 2.22 -40.01 25.47
C GLU A 35 1.34 -39.34 24.41
N LEU A 36 0.46 -40.11 23.76
CA LEU A 36 -0.48 -39.56 22.78
C LEU A 36 -1.46 -38.56 23.40
N GLN A 37 -1.91 -38.79 24.63
CA GLN A 37 -2.77 -37.84 25.36
C GLN A 37 -2.03 -36.52 25.63
N LEU A 38 -0.80 -36.59 26.13
CA LEU A 38 0.01 -35.39 26.37
C LEU A 38 0.30 -34.61 25.09
N GLN A 39 0.59 -35.30 23.99
CA GLN A 39 0.78 -34.67 22.69
C GLN A 39 -0.50 -33.99 22.19
N ALA A 40 -1.66 -34.66 22.33
CA ALA A 40 -2.95 -34.09 21.96
C ALA A 40 -3.25 -32.83 22.79
N ASP A 41 -3.04 -32.88 24.10
CA ASP A 41 -3.27 -31.75 25.00
C ASP A 41 -2.36 -30.56 24.66
N LEU A 42 -1.09 -30.81 24.36
CA LEU A 42 -0.14 -29.79 23.94
C LEU A 42 -0.60 -29.12 22.63
N ILE A 43 -0.96 -29.90 21.62
CA ILE A 43 -1.45 -29.38 20.34
C ILE A 43 -2.73 -28.57 20.54
N HIS A 44 -3.65 -29.04 21.40
CA HIS A 44 -4.87 -28.31 21.73
C HIS A 44 -4.56 -26.98 22.43
N GLN A 45 -3.58 -26.96 23.34
CA GLN A 45 -3.15 -25.74 23.99
C GLN A 45 -2.53 -24.75 22.99
N GLU A 46 -1.65 -25.22 22.10
CA GLU A 46 -1.05 -24.39 21.06
C GLU A 46 -2.11 -23.80 20.13
N LEU A 47 -3.01 -24.63 19.61
CA LEU A 47 -4.10 -24.19 18.74
C LEU A 47 -5.02 -23.18 19.45
N SER A 48 -5.38 -23.42 20.71
CA SER A 48 -6.23 -22.48 21.45
C SER A 48 -5.54 -21.12 21.67
N SER A 49 -4.23 -21.14 21.97
CA SER A 49 -3.44 -19.92 22.10
C SER A 49 -3.32 -19.16 20.77
N PHE A 50 -3.12 -19.89 19.67
CA PHE A 50 -3.02 -19.34 18.32
C PHE A 50 -4.36 -18.72 17.88
N VAL A 51 -5.47 -19.42 18.05
CA VAL A 51 -6.81 -18.91 17.71
C VAL A 51 -7.14 -17.67 18.53
N THR A 52 -6.80 -17.65 19.82
CA THR A 52 -6.98 -16.48 20.69
C THR A 52 -6.14 -15.29 20.21
N SER A 53 -4.88 -15.54 19.85
CA SER A 53 -3.98 -14.54 19.27
C SER A 53 -4.54 -13.96 17.96
N LEU A 54 -5.02 -14.80 17.05
CA LEU A 54 -5.67 -14.37 15.81
C LEU A 54 -6.92 -13.53 16.08
N HIS A 55 -7.76 -13.94 17.03
CA HIS A 55 -8.96 -13.19 17.39
C HIS A 55 -8.62 -11.81 17.94
N ASN A 56 -7.61 -11.74 18.83
CA ASN A 56 -7.14 -10.48 19.40
C ASN A 56 -6.52 -9.57 18.33
N ASN A 57 -5.72 -10.11 17.42
CA ASN A 57 -5.13 -9.35 16.32
C ASN A 57 -6.22 -8.78 15.41
N ARG A 58 -7.19 -9.61 15.00
CA ARG A 58 -8.33 -9.17 14.19
C ARG A 58 -9.12 -8.06 14.88
N LYS A 59 -9.39 -8.19 16.18
CA LYS A 59 -10.09 -7.16 16.97
C LYS A 59 -9.29 -5.86 17.03
N LEU A 60 -7.98 -5.93 17.24
CA LEU A 60 -7.11 -4.75 17.26
C LEU A 60 -7.09 -4.05 15.90
N GLN A 61 -6.96 -4.79 14.80
CA GLN A 61 -7.01 -4.23 13.45
C GLN A 61 -8.36 -3.54 13.18
N GLN A 62 -9.47 -4.18 13.56
CA GLN A 62 -10.79 -3.57 13.43
C GLN A 62 -10.91 -2.24 14.20
N GLN A 63 -10.36 -2.19 15.41
CA GLN A 63 -10.33 -0.96 16.20
C GLN A 63 -9.49 0.13 15.54
N GLN A 64 -8.32 -0.22 15.00
CA GLN A 64 -7.46 0.71 14.29
C GLN A 64 -8.16 1.30 13.05
N PHE A 65 -8.82 0.46 12.25
CA PHE A 65 -9.58 0.95 11.11
C PHE A 65 -10.75 1.85 11.52
N GLN A 66 -11.43 1.55 12.61
CA GLN A 66 -12.49 2.42 13.13
C GLN A 66 -11.95 3.78 13.56
N GLN A 67 -10.79 3.81 14.22
CA GLN A 67 -10.12 5.05 14.61
C GLN A 67 -9.74 5.88 13.37
N GLU A 68 -9.09 5.26 12.38
CA GLU A 68 -8.70 5.94 11.15
C GLU A 68 -9.91 6.49 10.39
N ILE A 69 -11.03 5.76 10.34
CA ILE A 69 -12.27 6.25 9.71
C ILE A 69 -12.76 7.53 10.41
N VAL A 70 -12.78 7.56 11.74
CA VAL A 70 -13.23 8.75 12.50
C VAL A 70 -12.28 9.92 12.29
N GLU A 71 -10.97 9.67 12.33
CA GLU A 71 -9.95 10.70 12.08
C GLU A 71 -10.08 11.31 10.68
N ARG A 72 -10.23 10.46 9.66
CA ARG A 72 -10.42 10.91 8.26
C ARG A 72 -11.73 11.68 8.08
N GLN A 73 -12.80 11.28 8.75
CA GLN A 73 -14.06 12.02 8.73
C GLN A 73 -13.89 13.43 9.30
N LEU A 74 -13.14 13.56 10.40
CA LEU A 74 -12.83 14.85 11.01
C LEU A 74 -11.97 15.72 10.09
N GLU A 75 -10.93 15.15 9.47
CA GLU A 75 -10.08 15.83 8.49
C GLU A 75 -10.90 16.36 7.29
N ILE A 76 -11.81 15.54 6.75
CA ILE A 76 -12.69 15.94 5.65
C ILE A 76 -13.58 17.13 6.05
N LEU A 77 -14.13 17.13 7.27
CA LEU A 77 -14.96 18.23 7.76
C LEU A 77 -14.15 19.53 7.92
N GLN A 78 -12.91 19.44 8.40
CA GLN A 78 -12.00 20.59 8.48
C GLN A 78 -11.70 21.15 7.09
N ILE A 79 -11.26 20.29 6.16
CA ILE A 79 -10.98 20.70 4.77
C ILE A 79 -12.20 21.35 4.13
N LYS A 80 -13.40 20.78 4.34
CA LYS A 80 -14.64 21.34 3.80
C LYS A 80 -14.90 22.76 4.34
N THR A 81 -14.66 22.97 5.62
CA THR A 81 -14.82 24.28 6.27
C THR A 81 -13.81 25.29 5.73
N ASP A 82 -12.54 24.92 5.63
CA ASP A 82 -11.46 25.77 5.11
C ASP A 82 -11.70 26.15 3.65
N VAL A 83 -12.09 25.19 2.81
CA VAL A 83 -12.41 25.43 1.40
C VAL A 83 -13.58 26.40 1.27
N TRP A 84 -14.62 26.21 2.08
CA TRP A 84 -15.77 27.11 2.09
C TRP A 84 -15.37 28.53 2.50
N GLN A 85 -14.60 28.68 3.58
CA GLN A 85 -14.14 29.98 4.05
C GLN A 85 -13.29 30.69 2.99
N ARG A 86 -12.30 29.99 2.42
CA ARG A 86 -11.44 30.55 1.36
C ARG A 86 -12.26 30.97 0.14
N GLN A 87 -13.29 30.20 -0.21
CA GLN A 87 -14.19 30.57 -1.31
C GLN A 87 -14.97 31.86 -1.00
N GLN A 88 -15.42 32.06 0.24
CA GLN A 88 -16.08 33.29 0.65
C GLN A 88 -15.13 34.48 0.59
N GLU A 89 -13.90 34.33 1.10
CA GLU A 89 -12.87 35.37 1.02
C GLU A 89 -12.58 35.77 -0.42
N TYR A 90 -12.43 34.81 -1.34
CA TYR A 90 -12.26 35.11 -2.77
C TYR A 90 -13.47 35.82 -3.38
N ARG A 91 -14.70 35.50 -2.96
CA ARG A 91 -15.89 36.23 -3.43
C ARG A 91 -15.85 37.67 -2.95
N GLN A 92 -15.54 37.91 -1.68
CA GLN A 92 -15.45 39.25 -1.11
C GLN A 92 -14.35 40.08 -1.77
N GLN A 93 -13.15 39.50 -1.98
CA GLN A 93 -12.05 40.15 -2.67
C GLN A 93 -12.43 40.55 -4.10
N ARG A 94 -13.14 39.70 -4.84
CA ARG A 94 -13.61 40.04 -6.20
C ARG A 94 -14.62 41.18 -6.19
N VAL A 95 -15.54 41.19 -5.24
CA VAL A 95 -16.52 42.28 -5.11
C VAL A 95 -15.82 43.59 -4.78
N ALA A 96 -14.89 43.59 -3.81
CA ALA A 96 -14.13 44.78 -3.43
C ALA A 96 -13.31 45.34 -4.60
N LYS A 97 -12.56 44.48 -5.31
CA LYS A 97 -11.79 44.89 -6.50
C LYS A 97 -12.69 45.42 -7.63
N ALA A 98 -13.86 44.80 -7.83
CA ALA A 98 -14.80 45.29 -8.82
C ALA A 98 -15.33 46.68 -8.45
N GLN A 99 -15.64 46.92 -7.17
CA GLN A 99 -16.07 48.24 -6.68
C GLN A 99 -14.98 49.30 -6.86
N GLU A 100 -13.73 48.98 -6.53
CA GLU A 100 -12.57 49.86 -6.73
C GLU A 100 -12.42 50.23 -8.21
N LEU A 101 -12.43 49.23 -9.10
CA LEU A 101 -12.34 49.46 -10.54
C LEU A 101 -13.52 50.30 -11.06
N PHE A 102 -14.73 50.10 -10.54
CA PHE A 102 -15.88 50.94 -10.89
C PHE A 102 -15.68 52.39 -10.45
N GLN A 103 -15.12 52.64 -9.27
CA GLN A 103 -14.82 54.00 -8.81
C GLN A 103 -13.74 54.66 -9.66
N ASP A 104 -12.68 53.93 -10.00
CA ASP A 104 -11.62 54.43 -10.88
C ASP A 104 -12.18 54.80 -12.26
N LEU A 105 -13.07 53.98 -12.82
CA LEU A 105 -13.75 54.28 -14.08
C LEU A 105 -14.65 55.52 -13.96
N GLN A 106 -15.37 55.69 -12.86
CA GLN A 106 -16.19 56.89 -12.64
C GLN A 106 -15.32 58.15 -12.53
N ASN A 107 -14.21 58.08 -11.80
CA ASN A 107 -13.25 59.16 -11.67
C ASN A 107 -12.62 59.53 -13.02
N PHE A 108 -12.18 58.52 -13.78
CA PHE A 108 -11.64 58.71 -15.12
C PHE A 108 -12.65 59.37 -16.07
N ARG A 109 -13.92 58.93 -16.03
CA ARG A 109 -15.00 59.57 -16.80
C ARG A 109 -15.21 61.04 -16.42
N LYS A 110 -15.16 61.38 -15.14
CA LYS A 110 -15.26 62.79 -14.69
C LYS A 110 -14.10 63.63 -15.20
N ILE A 111 -12.87 63.13 -15.10
CA ILE A 111 -11.66 63.82 -15.59
C ILE A 111 -11.75 64.03 -17.10
N LEU A 112 -12.11 62.98 -17.86
CA LEU A 112 -12.30 63.09 -19.31
C LEU A 112 -13.38 64.10 -19.67
N HIS A 113 -14.52 64.08 -18.98
CA HIS A 113 -15.60 65.03 -19.23
C HIS A 113 -15.15 66.48 -18.99
N GLN A 114 -14.42 66.74 -17.89
CA GLN A 114 -13.87 68.07 -17.62
C GLN A 114 -12.84 68.51 -18.66
N SER A 115 -11.98 67.60 -19.12
CA SER A 115 -10.93 67.91 -20.09
C SER A 115 -11.44 68.12 -21.52
N VAL A 116 -12.49 67.40 -21.93
CA VAL A 116 -13.00 67.44 -23.31
C VAL A 116 -14.20 68.36 -23.46
N TRP A 117 -15.04 68.46 -22.42
CA TRP A 117 -16.34 69.13 -22.47
C TRP A 117 -16.53 70.17 -21.36
N GLY A 118 -15.57 70.37 -20.46
CA GLY A 118 -15.59 71.46 -19.48
C GLY A 118 -15.18 72.77 -20.14
N ASP A 119 -15.94 73.85 -19.91
CA ASP A 119 -15.77 75.15 -20.55
C ASP A 119 -14.30 75.62 -20.53
N GLY A 120 -13.80 75.90 -21.74
CA GLY A 120 -12.43 76.31 -21.98
C GLY A 120 -12.12 77.63 -21.29
N SER A 121 -11.22 77.59 -20.32
CA SER A 121 -10.49 78.75 -19.81
C SER A 121 -9.27 78.25 -19.05
N HIS A 122 -8.30 77.70 -19.77
CA HIS A 122 -6.86 77.93 -19.56
C HIS A 122 -6.11 77.01 -20.52
N GLU A 123 -5.43 77.61 -21.49
CA GLU A 123 -4.31 76.99 -22.18
C GLU A 123 -3.28 76.57 -21.13
N GLN A 124 -3.28 75.30 -20.75
CA GLN A 124 -2.16 74.70 -20.04
C GLN A 124 -1.69 73.49 -20.84
N THR A 125 -0.64 73.75 -21.61
CA THR A 125 0.23 72.79 -22.26
C THR A 125 0.68 71.75 -21.25
N VAL A 126 0.00 70.60 -21.22
CA VAL A 126 0.52 69.41 -20.52
C VAL A 126 1.06 68.45 -21.57
N SER A 127 2.37 68.52 -21.75
CA SER A 127 3.17 67.46 -22.36
C SER A 127 2.80 66.10 -21.75
N PRO A 128 2.70 65.03 -22.54
CA PRO A 128 2.39 63.70 -22.03
C PRO A 128 3.63 63.20 -21.28
N THR A 129 3.64 63.31 -19.95
CA THR A 129 4.72 62.76 -19.14
C THR A 129 4.15 61.84 -18.08
N LEU A 130 4.68 60.63 -18.10
CA LEU A 130 4.40 59.46 -17.27
C LEU A 130 3.11 58.70 -17.60
N ALA A 131 3.09 58.20 -18.84
CA ALA A 131 2.94 56.77 -19.03
C ALA A 131 3.97 56.02 -18.16
N LYS A 132 3.61 55.76 -16.89
CA LYS A 132 4.21 54.64 -16.17
C LYS A 132 3.72 53.41 -16.92
N LYS A 133 4.59 52.87 -17.77
CA LYS A 133 4.44 51.54 -18.36
C LYS A 133 4.16 50.55 -17.23
N GLU A 134 2.89 50.25 -17.01
CA GLU A 134 2.51 48.88 -16.67
C GLU A 134 1.88 48.33 -17.93
N GLN A 135 2.73 47.58 -18.64
CA GLN A 135 2.36 46.79 -19.80
C GLN A 135 1.05 46.06 -19.51
N LEU A 136 0.03 46.35 -20.33
CA LEU A 136 -0.85 45.31 -20.83
C LEU A 136 0.03 44.23 -21.45
N VAL A 137 0.44 43.26 -20.64
CA VAL A 137 0.00 41.88 -20.73
C VAL A 137 0.31 41.32 -19.34
N PRO A 138 -0.63 40.80 -18.53
CA PRO A 138 -0.30 39.53 -17.93
C PRO A 138 -0.25 38.60 -19.12
N THR A 139 0.94 38.53 -19.75
CA THR A 139 1.39 37.31 -20.39
C THR A 139 0.92 36.29 -19.42
N VAL A 140 -0.13 35.54 -19.78
CA VAL A 140 -0.59 34.38 -19.03
C VAL A 140 0.73 33.76 -18.66
N ALA A 141 1.08 33.84 -17.38
CA ALA A 141 2.28 33.20 -16.95
C ALA A 141 1.97 31.77 -17.38
N LYS A 142 2.63 31.34 -18.46
CA LYS A 142 3.12 30.00 -18.55
C LYS A 142 4.04 29.92 -17.33
N TRP A 143 3.42 29.84 -16.15
CA TRP A 143 3.82 28.92 -15.14
C TRP A 143 4.13 27.69 -15.97
N PRO A 144 5.40 27.24 -16.01
CA PRO A 144 5.59 25.90 -16.46
C PRO A 144 4.61 25.11 -15.58
N ILE A 145 3.58 24.54 -16.21
CA ILE A 145 3.12 23.24 -15.79
C ILE A 145 4.33 22.35 -16.07
N SER A 146 5.35 22.52 -15.23
CA SER A 146 6.26 21.51 -14.82
C SER A 146 5.29 20.43 -14.39
N ARG A 147 5.08 19.47 -15.29
CA ARG A 147 4.64 18.13 -14.94
C ARG A 147 5.75 17.48 -14.12
N SER A 148 6.13 18.11 -13.02
CA SER A 148 6.87 17.50 -11.95
C SER A 148 5.86 17.34 -10.83
N ALA A 149 5.40 16.10 -10.72
CA ALA A 149 5.12 15.44 -9.47
C ALA A 149 4.09 16.15 -8.58
N ILE A 150 2.85 15.65 -8.65
CA ILE A 150 2.07 15.44 -7.43
C ILE A 150 2.91 14.49 -6.56
N LYS A 151 3.81 15.08 -5.78
CA LYS A 151 4.36 14.49 -4.58
C LYS A 151 3.33 14.80 -3.50
N ALA A 152 2.42 13.86 -3.30
CA ALA A 152 1.77 13.71 -2.01
C ALA A 152 2.88 13.44 -0.99
N THR A 153 3.04 14.33 -0.01
CA THR A 153 3.82 14.05 1.19
C THR A 153 2.89 14.04 2.38
N GLY A 154 2.86 12.86 2.99
CA GLY A 154 2.13 12.47 4.20
C GLY A 154 1.70 11.01 3.96
N PHE A 155 2.54 9.99 4.09
CA PHE A 155 3.46 9.70 5.19
C PHE A 155 4.76 9.06 4.70
N ARG A 156 5.88 9.51 5.29
CA ARG A 156 7.08 8.71 5.51
C ARG A 156 7.02 8.19 6.95
N PRO A 157 7.43 6.95 7.25
CA PRO A 157 8.43 6.72 8.28
C PRO A 157 9.81 6.97 7.67
N GLY A 158 10.61 7.78 8.34
CA GLY A 158 11.97 8.08 7.91
C GLY A 158 12.87 6.86 8.04
N VAL A 159 13.57 6.51 6.97
CA VAL A 159 14.89 5.88 7.04
C VAL A 159 15.78 6.58 6.02
N ASN A 160 16.96 6.97 6.51
CA ASN A 160 17.90 7.86 5.85
C ASN A 160 18.43 7.29 4.53
N THR A 161 18.55 8.17 3.54
CA THR A 161 19.32 7.95 2.32
C THR A 161 20.81 7.83 2.65
N ILE A 162 21.40 6.68 2.36
CA ILE A 162 22.77 6.66 1.84
C ILE A 162 22.66 6.47 0.34
N THR A 163 22.98 7.55 -0.36
CA THR A 163 23.32 7.58 -1.78
C THR A 163 24.31 6.47 -2.12
N ARG A 164 23.91 5.52 -2.96
CA ARG A 164 24.85 4.71 -3.72
C ARG A 164 24.40 4.61 -5.17
N LYS A 165 25.18 5.27 -6.02
CA LYS A 165 25.29 5.01 -7.45
C LYS A 165 25.78 3.55 -7.62
N VAL A 166 25.36 2.87 -8.70
CA VAL A 166 25.85 1.56 -9.24
C VAL A 166 25.14 0.30 -8.66
N PRO A 167 24.96 -0.83 -9.39
CA PRO A 167 24.91 -1.16 -10.84
C PRO A 167 23.62 -1.93 -11.26
N ALA A 168 23.51 -2.25 -12.55
CA ALA A 168 22.52 -3.13 -13.19
C ALA A 168 22.49 -4.60 -12.71
N LEU A 169 22.82 -4.90 -11.45
CA LEU A 169 23.00 -6.26 -10.90
C LEU A 169 21.83 -6.77 -10.04
N ASN A 170 20.81 -5.95 -9.77
CA ASN A 170 19.66 -6.37 -8.95
C ASN A 170 18.44 -6.78 -9.79
N ALA A 171 18.44 -6.54 -11.10
CA ALA A 171 17.30 -6.87 -11.97
C ALA A 171 17.06 -8.39 -12.03
N ASP A 172 18.13 -9.19 -12.05
CA ASP A 172 18.01 -10.64 -12.19
C ASP A 172 17.53 -11.32 -10.90
N ASN A 173 17.93 -10.82 -9.73
CA ASN A 173 17.42 -11.33 -8.45
C ASN A 173 15.92 -11.02 -8.29
N VAL A 174 15.48 -9.84 -8.73
CA VAL A 174 14.06 -9.45 -8.71
C VAL A 174 13.24 -10.29 -9.70
N LYS A 175 13.78 -10.58 -10.91
CA LYS A 175 13.14 -11.48 -11.88
C LYS A 175 12.95 -12.89 -11.32
N SER A 176 13.98 -13.45 -10.68
CA SER A 176 13.90 -14.78 -10.08
C SER A 176 12.85 -14.85 -8.97
N LYS A 177 12.70 -13.80 -8.16
CA LYS A 177 11.64 -13.71 -7.14
C LYS A 177 10.24 -13.66 -7.73
N VAL A 178 10.04 -12.88 -8.80
CA VAL A 178 8.75 -12.82 -9.52
C VAL A 178 8.41 -14.20 -10.11
N GLN A 179 9.39 -14.86 -10.73
CA GLN A 179 9.21 -16.19 -11.27
C GLN A 179 8.90 -17.22 -10.17
N GLN A 180 9.66 -17.24 -9.08
CA GLN A 180 9.44 -18.15 -7.96
C GLN A 180 8.05 -17.97 -7.33
N TYR A 181 7.59 -16.73 -7.20
CA TYR A 181 6.27 -16.45 -6.66
C TYR A 181 5.14 -16.94 -7.58
N ILE A 182 5.25 -16.67 -8.88
CA ILE A 182 4.29 -17.17 -9.88
C ILE A 182 4.28 -18.71 -9.91
N GLN A 183 5.44 -19.35 -9.68
CA GLN A 183 5.53 -20.80 -9.55
C GLN A 183 4.78 -21.34 -8.33
N GLN A 184 4.98 -20.69 -7.19
CA GLN A 184 4.38 -21.09 -5.91
C GLN A 184 2.86 -20.84 -5.86
N ALA A 185 2.39 -19.79 -6.54
CA ALA A 185 0.97 -19.42 -6.59
C ALA A 185 0.18 -20.15 -7.68
N GLU A 186 0.83 -21.00 -8.51
CA GLU A 186 0.23 -21.66 -9.68
C GLU A 186 -0.45 -20.69 -10.65
N GLY A 187 0.02 -19.45 -10.70
CA GLY A 187 -0.63 -18.35 -11.40
C GLY A 187 -0.80 -17.14 -10.48
N ALA A 188 -0.34 -15.97 -10.90
CA ALA A 188 -0.52 -14.76 -10.11
C ALA A 188 -1.02 -13.60 -10.96
N THR A 189 -1.90 -12.78 -10.38
CA THR A 189 -2.32 -11.52 -10.97
C THR A 189 -1.27 -10.44 -10.74
N LEU A 190 -1.29 -9.43 -11.59
CA LEU A 190 -0.34 -8.32 -11.52
C LEU A 190 -0.35 -7.60 -10.16
N ILE A 191 -1.53 -7.53 -9.53
CA ILE A 191 -1.74 -6.87 -8.24
C ILE A 191 -1.11 -7.69 -7.11
N GLU A 192 -1.30 -9.01 -7.10
CA GLU A 192 -0.70 -9.90 -6.09
C GLU A 192 0.83 -9.89 -6.15
N ILE A 193 1.39 -9.85 -7.37
CA ILE A 193 2.84 -9.77 -7.58
C ILE A 193 3.40 -8.44 -7.05
N GLU A 194 2.65 -7.34 -7.20
CA GLU A 194 3.04 -6.02 -6.66
C GLU A 194 3.02 -6.01 -5.13
N GLU A 195 1.98 -6.56 -4.53
CA GLU A 195 1.80 -6.59 -3.07
C GLU A 195 2.85 -7.46 -2.38
N VAL A 196 3.12 -8.66 -2.91
CA VAL A 196 4.02 -9.62 -2.25
C VAL A 196 5.50 -9.26 -2.45
N ILE A 197 5.86 -8.73 -3.62
CA ILE A 197 7.27 -8.45 -3.95
C ILE A 197 7.62 -6.98 -3.64
N GLY A 198 6.61 -6.13 -3.42
CA GLY A 198 6.80 -4.71 -3.09
C GLY A 198 7.37 -3.90 -4.24
N LEU A 199 7.09 -4.30 -5.49
CA LEU A 199 7.56 -3.62 -6.70
C LEU A 199 6.56 -2.59 -7.18
N SER A 200 7.06 -1.53 -7.82
CA SER A 200 6.18 -0.57 -8.48
C SER A 200 5.55 -1.20 -9.74
N ARG A 201 4.29 -0.85 -10.02
CA ARG A 201 3.54 -1.29 -11.22
C ARG A 201 4.37 -1.29 -12.50
N VAL A 202 5.13 -0.22 -12.73
CA VAL A 202 5.97 -0.06 -13.93
C VAL A 202 7.09 -1.09 -13.97
N GLN A 203 7.77 -1.32 -12.85
CA GLN A 203 8.84 -2.32 -12.74
C GLN A 203 8.31 -3.74 -12.89
N THR A 204 7.16 -4.05 -12.26
CA THR A 204 6.52 -5.37 -12.35
C THR A 204 6.12 -5.67 -13.81
N ILE A 205 5.54 -4.67 -14.51
CA ILE A 205 5.20 -4.80 -15.94
C ILE A 205 6.45 -5.02 -16.80
N ASP A 206 7.52 -4.27 -16.57
CA ASP A 206 8.76 -4.40 -17.35
C ASP A 206 9.41 -5.78 -17.15
N ILE A 207 9.38 -6.30 -15.93
CA ILE A 207 9.86 -7.65 -15.59
C ILE A 207 8.99 -8.73 -16.25
N LEU A 208 7.67 -8.63 -16.13
CA LEU A 208 6.75 -9.61 -16.75
C LEU A 208 6.85 -9.60 -18.26
N ARG A 209 6.95 -8.41 -18.89
CA ARG A 209 7.21 -8.29 -20.33
C ARG A 209 8.54 -8.93 -20.72
N SER A 210 9.59 -8.75 -19.91
CA SER A 210 10.88 -9.41 -20.14
C SER A 210 10.75 -10.94 -20.06
N LEU A 211 10.04 -11.47 -19.06
CA LEU A 211 9.86 -12.91 -18.86
C LEU A 211 8.95 -13.57 -19.93
N ILE A 212 7.94 -12.85 -20.41
CA ILE A 212 7.09 -13.26 -21.54
C ILE A 212 7.91 -13.28 -22.83
N LYS A 213 8.73 -12.24 -23.08
CA LYS A 213 9.64 -12.22 -24.25
C LYS A 213 10.68 -13.33 -24.23
N GLN A 214 11.10 -13.76 -23.04
CA GLN A 214 12.00 -14.90 -22.84
C GLN A 214 11.29 -16.26 -22.95
N GLY A 215 9.96 -16.28 -23.10
CA GLY A 215 9.17 -17.51 -23.24
C GLY A 215 8.99 -18.30 -21.94
N VAL A 216 9.33 -17.71 -20.79
CA VAL A 216 9.26 -18.35 -19.46
C VAL A 216 7.86 -18.24 -18.86
N LEU A 217 7.15 -17.15 -19.16
CA LEU A 217 5.79 -16.90 -18.69
C LEU A 217 4.80 -16.82 -19.85
N GLU A 218 3.60 -17.37 -19.64
CA GLU A 218 2.42 -17.16 -20.48
C GLU A 218 1.38 -16.33 -19.72
N GLN A 219 0.75 -15.39 -20.42
CA GLN A 219 -0.38 -14.65 -19.89
C GLN A 219 -1.68 -15.31 -20.37
N ARG A 220 -2.52 -15.78 -19.45
CA ARG A 220 -3.86 -16.31 -19.74
C ARG A 220 -4.86 -15.67 -18.79
N ASP A 221 -5.96 -15.14 -19.32
CA ASP A 221 -7.07 -14.57 -18.54
C ASP A 221 -6.64 -13.60 -17.42
N ARG A 222 -5.68 -12.71 -17.73
CA ARG A 222 -5.09 -11.69 -16.82
C ARG A 222 -4.26 -12.25 -15.65
N GLN A 223 -3.98 -13.55 -15.65
CA GLN A 223 -3.02 -14.20 -14.77
C GLN A 223 -1.76 -14.58 -15.55
N TYR A 224 -0.62 -14.56 -14.86
CA TYR A 224 0.66 -14.98 -15.41
C TYR A 224 0.97 -16.37 -14.89
N PHE A 225 1.28 -17.30 -15.79
CA PHE A 225 1.62 -18.69 -15.49
C PHE A 225 3.03 -19.01 -16.01
N ILE A 226 3.72 -19.93 -15.35
CA ILE A 226 4.99 -20.44 -15.87
C ILE A 226 4.72 -21.45 -16.98
N ARG A 227 5.38 -21.24 -18.11
CA ARG A 227 5.37 -22.19 -19.22
C ARG A 227 6.21 -23.39 -18.81
N GLN A 228 5.58 -24.50 -18.43
CA GLN A 228 6.29 -25.75 -18.22
C GLN A 228 6.89 -26.19 -19.57
N PRO A 229 8.17 -26.57 -19.64
CA PRO A 229 8.71 -27.17 -20.86
C PRO A 229 7.93 -28.47 -21.10
N ALA A 230 7.29 -28.58 -22.26
CA ALA A 230 6.70 -29.83 -22.70
C ALA A 230 7.81 -30.88 -22.70
N ILE A 231 7.68 -31.88 -21.82
CA ILE A 231 8.50 -33.09 -21.85
C ILE A 231 8.08 -33.82 -23.13
N SER A 232 8.91 -33.74 -24.16
CA SER A 232 8.88 -34.66 -25.31
C SER A 232 9.69 -35.90 -25.00
#